data_AF-A0A855Y4P9-F1
#
_entry.id   AF-A0A855Y4P9-F1
#
_cell.length_a   1.000
_cell.length_b   1.000
_cell.length_c   1.000
_cell.angle_alpha   90.00
_cell.angle_beta   90.00
_cell.angle_gamma   90.00
#
_symmetry.space_group_name_H-M   'P 1'
#
loop_
_entity.id
_entity.type
_entity.pdbx_description
1 polymer ?
#
loop_
_entity_poly.entity_id
_entity_poly.type
_entity_poly.pdbx_seq_one_letter_code
_entity_poly.pdbx_strand_id
1 'polypeptide(L)'
;MKSKEKPSRLTVYLPEKAREELLNIANNTGLSQSHLVVLATHSLIANYKTKGNTIFSDLLGIGSNLNGIDSNRYTIAVAEKESKYEV
;
A
#
# COMPACT_ATOMS: atom_id res chain seq x y z
N MET A 1 -28.09 -10.73 -19.23
CA MET A 1 -27.11 -11.82 -19.02
C MET A 1 -25.75 -11.17 -18.76
N LYS A 2 -25.10 -11.40 -17.62
CA LYS A 2 -23.73 -10.89 -17.39
C LYS A 2 -22.78 -11.67 -18.31
N SER A 3 -21.94 -10.98 -19.08
CA SER A 3 -20.98 -11.61 -19.99
C SER A 3 -20.07 -12.56 -19.19
N LYS A 4 -19.78 -13.73 -19.76
CA LYS A 4 -18.78 -14.69 -19.23
C LYS A 4 -17.34 -14.20 -19.45
N GLU A 5 -17.10 -12.89 -19.42
CA GLU A 5 -15.75 -12.37 -19.58
C GLU A 5 -14.97 -12.64 -18.31
N LYS A 6 -13.82 -13.29 -18.46
CA LYS A 6 -12.88 -13.46 -17.36
C LYS A 6 -12.49 -12.06 -16.88
N PRO A 7 -12.53 -11.79 -15.57
CA PRO A 7 -12.12 -10.49 -15.06
C PRO A 7 -10.69 -10.20 -15.50
N SER A 8 -10.44 -8.96 -15.93
CA SER A 8 -9.10 -8.51 -16.28
C SER A 8 -8.17 -8.72 -15.09
N ARG A 9 -6.99 -9.29 -15.32
CA ARG A 9 -5.99 -9.48 -14.27
C ARG A 9 -5.51 -8.12 -13.77
N LEU A 10 -5.54 -7.91 -12.46
CA LEU A 10 -4.91 -6.77 -11.83
C LEU A 10 -3.39 -7.02 -11.76
N THR A 11 -2.63 -6.24 -12.52
CA THR A 11 -1.16 -6.26 -12.41
C THR A 11 -0.74 -5.28 -11.34
N VAL A 12 -0.05 -5.77 -10.31
CA VAL A 12 0.44 -4.95 -9.19
C VAL A 12 1.96 -4.93 -9.23
N TYR A 13 2.54 -3.74 -9.14
CA TYR A 13 3.98 -3.58 -8.95
C TYR A 13 4.31 -3.68 -7.45
N LEU A 14 5.24 -4.56 -7.11
CA LEU A 14 5.82 -4.64 -5.76
C LEU A 14 7.29 -4.20 -5.82
N PRO A 15 7.69 -3.23 -4.97
CA PRO A 15 9.10 -2.91 -4.74
C PRO A 15 9.89 -4.18 -4.38
N GLU A 16 11.17 -4.20 -4.74
CA GLU A 16 12.05 -5.37 -4.58
C GLU A 16 12.01 -5.97 -3.17
N LYS A 17 12.23 -5.13 -2.15
CA LYS A 17 12.17 -5.55 -0.74
C LYS A 17 10.84 -6.21 -0.36
N ALA A 18 9.71 -5.63 -0.77
CA ALA A 18 8.39 -6.19 -0.48
C ALA A 18 8.18 -7.53 -1.20
N ARG A 19 8.78 -7.71 -2.37
CA ARG A 19 8.72 -8.96 -3.14
C ARG A 19 9.53 -10.07 -2.47
N GLU A 20 10.70 -9.74 -1.93
CA GLU A 20 11.53 -10.66 -1.16
C GLU A 20 10.85 -11.08 0.15
N GLU A 21 10.28 -10.12 0.88
CA GLU A 21 9.53 -10.40 2.11
C GLU A 21 8.33 -11.31 1.81
N LEU A 22 7.57 -11.03 0.75
CA LEU A 22 6.45 -11.89 0.33
C LEU A 22 6.92 -13.30 -0.07
N LEU A 23 8.10 -13.44 -0.68
CA LEU A 23 8.69 -14.74 -1.02
C LEU A 23 9.02 -15.53 0.24
N ASN A 24 9.58 -14.88 1.26
CA ASN A 24 9.88 -15.52 2.54
C ASN A 24 8.60 -15.99 3.23
N ILE A 25 7.54 -15.19 3.22
CA ILE A 25 6.24 -15.60 3.76
C ILE A 25 5.68 -16.80 2.97
N ALA A 26 5.80 -16.79 1.64
CA ALA A 26 5.38 -17.91 0.80
C ALA A 26 6.10 -19.21 1.18
N ASN A 27 7.43 -19.15 1.33
CA ASN A 27 8.24 -20.29 1.75
C ASN A 27 7.86 -20.81 3.14
N ASN A 28 7.60 -19.90 4.09
CA ASN A 28 7.27 -20.27 5.47
C ASN A 28 5.86 -20.84 5.63
N THR A 29 4.91 -20.44 4.77
CA THR A 29 3.50 -20.85 4.85
C THR A 29 3.15 -22.00 3.92
N GLY A 30 3.99 -22.29 2.92
CA GLY A 30 3.69 -23.22 1.83
C GLY A 30 2.66 -22.69 0.82
N LEU A 31 2.27 -21.41 0.91
CA LEU A 31 1.33 -20.77 -0.01
C LEU A 31 2.09 -20.01 -1.10
N SER A 32 1.57 -19.98 -2.34
CA SER A 32 2.17 -19.15 -3.39
C SER A 32 1.98 -17.66 -3.08
N GLN A 33 2.92 -16.82 -3.52
CA GLN A 33 2.83 -15.36 -3.37
C GLN A 33 1.51 -14.81 -3.91
N SER A 34 1.06 -15.27 -5.08
CA SER A 34 -0.23 -14.88 -5.67
C SER A 34 -1.41 -15.25 -4.76
N HIS A 35 -1.38 -16.42 -4.13
CA HIS A 35 -2.44 -16.84 -3.21
C HIS A 35 -2.44 -15.98 -1.94
N LEU A 36 -1.27 -15.67 -1.39
CA LEU A 36 -1.14 -14.75 -0.26
C LEU A 36 -1.72 -13.36 -0.57
N VAL A 37 -1.44 -12.82 -1.75
CA VAL A 37 -2.00 -11.52 -2.19
C VAL A 37 -3.53 -11.58 -2.31
N VAL A 38 -4.08 -12.68 -2.83
CA VAL A 38 -5.54 -12.89 -2.89
C VAL A 38 -6.15 -12.92 -1.49
N LEU A 39 -5.55 -13.66 -0.55
CA LEU A 39 -6.02 -13.73 0.84
C LEU A 39 -5.94 -12.37 1.54
N ALA A 40 -4.82 -11.66 1.40
CA ALA A 40 -4.64 -10.32 1.94
C ALA A 40 -5.69 -9.35 1.37
N THR A 41 -6.00 -9.45 0.07
CA THR A 41 -7.03 -8.63 -0.58
C THR A 41 -8.42 -8.92 -0.03
N HIS A 42 -8.77 -10.20 0.20
CA HIS A 42 -10.03 -10.55 0.85
C HIS A 42 -10.13 -9.98 2.26
N SER A 43 -9.05 -10.07 3.05
CA SER A 43 -8.98 -9.48 4.39
C SER A 43 -9.13 -7.96 4.34
N LEU A 44 -8.45 -7.29 3.41
CA LEU A 44 -8.56 -5.84 3.20
C LEU A 44 -10.00 -5.42 2.92
N ILE A 45 -10.69 -6.13 2.02
CA ILE A 45 -12.10 -5.84 1.67
C ILE A 45 -13.01 -6.08 2.87
N ALA A 46 -12.83 -7.17 3.62
CA ALA A 46 -13.63 -7.47 4.81
C ALA A 46 -13.43 -6.41 5.92
N ASN A 47 -12.18 -6.00 6.13
CA ASN A 47 -11.83 -4.95 7.10
C ASN A 47 -12.40 -3.59 6.67
N TYR A 48 -12.36 -3.26 5.38
CA TYR A 48 -12.96 -2.04 4.86
C TYR A 48 -14.48 -2.01 5.05
N LYS A 49 -15.17 -3.13 4.78
CA LYS A 49 -16.62 -3.24 4.98
C LYS A 49 -17.05 -3.03 6.43
N THR A 50 -16.18 -3.35 7.39
CA THR A 50 -16.49 -3.28 8.82
C THR A 50 -16.04 -1.97 9.46
N LYS A 51 -14.86 -1.46 9.10
CA LYS A 51 -14.21 -0.32 9.74
C LYS A 51 -14.12 0.94 8.86
N GLY A 52 -14.46 0.83 7.58
CA GLY A 52 -14.36 1.92 6.61
C GLY A 52 -12.92 2.41 6.42
N ASN A 53 -12.77 3.72 6.23
CA ASN A 53 -11.47 4.36 5.93
C ASN A 53 -10.46 4.29 7.08
N THR A 54 -10.88 3.97 8.30
CA THR A 54 -10.00 3.94 9.48
C THR A 54 -8.83 2.96 9.33
N ILE A 55 -8.99 1.89 8.54
CA ILE A 55 -7.93 0.92 8.26
C ILE A 55 -6.73 1.53 7.53
N PHE A 56 -6.94 2.64 6.83
CA PHE A 56 -5.88 3.34 6.10
C PHE A 56 -5.21 4.41 6.94
N SER A 57 -5.91 4.99 7.92
CA SER A 57 -5.31 5.97 8.84
C SER A 57 -4.13 5.36 9.62
N ASP A 58 -4.28 4.11 10.05
CA ASP A 58 -3.23 3.35 10.73
C ASP A 58 -2.06 3.03 9.80
N LEU A 59 -2.36 2.71 8.52
CA LEU A 59 -1.35 2.40 7.50
C LEU A 59 -0.59 3.64 7.01
N LEU A 60 -1.25 4.80 6.98
CA LEU A 60 -0.69 6.08 6.54
C LEU A 60 0.00 6.85 7.68
N GLY A 61 0.03 6.28 8.90
CA GLY A 61 0.73 6.87 10.02
C GLY A 61 0.15 8.20 10.51
N ILE A 62 -1.15 8.47 10.28
CA ILE A 62 -1.80 9.69 10.79
C ILE A 62 -1.94 9.66 12.33
N GLY A 63 -1.59 8.55 13.00
CA GLY A 63 -1.75 8.36 14.45
C GLY A 63 -0.49 8.30 15.31
N SER A 64 0.64 7.75 14.86
CA SER A 64 1.77 7.53 15.82
C SER A 64 3.06 7.03 15.18
N ASN A 65 4.13 7.81 15.38
CA ASN A 65 5.54 7.42 15.33
C ASN A 65 6.14 6.97 13.98
N LEU A 66 6.26 7.90 13.05
CA LEU A 66 7.43 7.95 12.16
C LEU A 66 8.64 8.50 12.94
N ASN A 67 9.11 7.77 13.96
CA ASN A 67 10.45 8.00 14.50
C ASN A 67 11.43 7.22 13.62
N GLY A 68 11.95 7.85 12.58
CA GLY A 68 13.06 7.28 11.82
C GLY A 68 13.32 7.79 10.40
N ILE A 69 12.56 8.76 9.87
CA ILE A 69 12.93 9.42 8.61
C ILE A 69 12.74 10.93 8.77
N ASP A 70 13.86 11.64 8.74
CA ASP A 70 13.99 13.08 8.95
C ASP A 70 12.95 13.88 8.15
N SER A 71 12.04 14.53 8.89
CA SER A 71 11.06 15.49 8.39
C SER A 71 11.66 16.71 7.67
N ASN A 72 12.99 16.80 7.54
CA ASN A 72 13.66 17.95 6.96
C ASN A 72 13.66 17.97 5.41
N ARG A 73 13.25 16.89 4.73
CA ARG A 73 13.21 16.86 3.25
C ARG A 73 11.88 17.30 2.65
N TYR A 74 10.77 17.18 3.38
CA TYR A 74 9.47 17.64 2.87
C TYR A 74 9.32 19.16 2.98
N THR A 75 9.85 19.79 4.03
CA THR A 75 9.70 21.24 4.24
C THR A 75 10.45 22.08 3.20
N ILE A 76 11.62 21.64 2.72
CA ILE A 76 12.42 22.40 1.73
C ILE A 76 11.76 22.36 0.34
N ALA A 77 11.13 21.24 -0.04
CA ALA A 77 10.48 21.09 -1.34
C ALA A 77 9.23 21.98 -1.51
N VAL A 78 8.55 22.35 -0.42
CA VAL A 78 7.39 23.25 -0.46
C VAL A 78 7.82 24.71 -0.53
N ALA A 79 8.90 25.08 0.17
CA ALA A 79 9.41 26.46 0.19
C ALA A 79 9.99 26.92 -1.16
N GLU A 80 10.64 26.03 -1.92
CA GLU A 80 11.21 26.39 -3.23
C GLU A 80 10.15 26.59 -4.33
N LYS A 81 8.96 26.01 -4.16
CA LYS A 81 7.90 26.09 -5.16
C LYS A 81 7.10 27.39 -5.06
N GLU A 82 7.04 28.00 -3.88
CA GLU A 82 6.26 29.23 -3.65
C GLU A 82 7.04 30.50 -3.99
N SER A 83 8.37 30.47 -4.04
CA SER A 83 9.18 31.65 -4.40
C SER A 83 9.32 31.88 -5.92
N LYS A 84 8.75 31.02 -6.77
CA LYS A 84 8.87 31.14 -8.25
C LYS A 84 7.62 31.67 -8.97
N TYR A 85 6.58 32.05 -8.23
CA TYR A 85 5.32 32.56 -8.82
C TYR A 85 4.85 33.91 -8.25
N GLU A 86 5.72 34.63 -7.54
CA GLU A 86 5.54 36.07 -7.31
C GLU A 86 6.44 36.83 -8.29
N VAL A 87 5.86 37.23 -9.43
CA VAL A 87 6.36 38.30 -10.30
C VAL A 87 5.22 39.30 -10.46
#